data_AF-A0A179S0K2-F1
#
_entry.id   AF-A0A179S0K2-F1
#
_cell.length_a   1.000
_cell.length_b   1.000
_cell.length_c   1.000
_cell.angle_alpha   90.00
_cell.angle_beta   90.00
_cell.angle_gamma   90.00
#
_symmetry.space_group_name_H-M   'P 1'
#
loop_
_entity.id
_entity.type
_entity.pdbx_description
1 polymer ?
#
loop_
_entity_poly.entity_id
_entity_poly.type
_entity_poly.pdbx_seq_one_letter_code
_entity_poly.pdbx_strand_id
1 'polypeptide(L)'
;MNAPLRNTNHIAHGSPEMLRECAAECLNMVSFYTGMAVDYAAATDDVGLNYATRQAVAAMRQAVSILAMLRAMKENGSQNREEVQS
;
A
#
# COMPACT_ATOMS: atom_id res chain seq x y z
N MET A 1 6.65 -7.29 14.88
CA MET A 1 7.25 -6.30 13.94
C MET A 1 6.88 -4.92 14.43
N ASN A 2 7.84 -4.00 14.65
CA ASN A 2 7.57 -2.66 15.17
C ASN A 2 7.97 -1.64 14.09
N ALA A 3 7.05 -1.37 13.16
CA ALA A 3 7.28 -0.31 12.17
C ALA A 3 7.17 1.05 12.90
N PRO A 4 8.11 1.99 12.70
CA PRO A 4 7.99 3.30 13.31
C PRO A 4 6.68 3.95 12.89
N LEU A 5 5.97 4.54 13.86
CA LEU A 5 4.77 5.35 13.59
C LEU A 5 5.17 6.50 12.66
N ARG A 6 4.67 6.47 11.42
CA ARG A 6 4.94 7.51 10.42
C ARG A 6 4.06 8.70 10.75
N ASN A 7 4.66 9.85 11.06
CA ASN A 7 3.91 11.08 11.36
C ASN A 7 3.41 11.69 10.05
N THR A 8 2.11 11.55 9.77
CA THR A 8 1.48 12.01 8.52
C THR A 8 0.68 13.30 8.66
N ASN A 9 0.62 13.91 9.85
CA ASN A 9 -0.23 15.08 10.15
C ASN A 9 0.09 16.33 9.32
N HIS A 10 1.27 16.38 8.71
CA HIS A 10 1.74 17.51 7.90
C HIS A 10 1.55 17.27 6.39
N ILE A 11 1.04 16.10 6.00
CA ILE A 11 0.90 15.72 4.59
C ILE A 11 -0.42 16.27 4.06
N ALA A 12 -0.34 17.09 3.01
CA ALA A 12 -1.52 17.64 2.36
C ALA A 12 -2.40 16.52 1.76
N HIS A 13 -3.72 16.62 1.96
CA HIS A 13 -4.66 15.68 1.37
C HIS A 13 -4.60 15.72 -0.17
N GLY A 14 -4.70 14.54 -0.79
CA GLY A 14 -4.64 14.38 -2.24
C GLY A 14 -3.23 14.60 -2.84
N SER A 15 -2.20 14.80 -2.02
CA SER A 15 -0.82 14.94 -2.50
C SER A 15 -0.22 13.59 -2.92
N PRO A 16 0.81 13.59 -3.79
CA PRO A 16 1.61 12.39 -4.06
C PRO A 16 2.20 11.76 -2.79
N GLU A 17 2.53 12.58 -1.78
CA GLU A 17 3.05 12.16 -0.48
C GLU A 17 2.00 11.35 0.29
N MET A 18 0.73 11.79 0.29
CA MET A 18 -0.37 11.04 0.89
C MET A 18 -0.53 9.67 0.23
N LEU A 19 -0.52 9.60 -1.10
CA LEU A 19 -0.64 8.34 -1.83
C LEU A 19 0.52 7.37 -1.53
N ARG A 20 1.75 7.88 -1.33
CA ARG A 20 2.88 7.03 -0.90
C ARG A 20 2.64 6.44 0.48
N GLU A 21 2.13 7.23 1.42
CA GLU A 21 1.85 6.76 2.78
C GLU A 21 0.70 5.75 2.80
N CYS A 22 -0.39 5.97 2.06
CA CYS A 22 -1.47 4.99 1.92
C CYS A 22 -0.97 3.66 1.30
N ALA A 23 -0.09 3.72 0.29
CA ALA A 23 0.51 2.50 -0.26
C ALA A 23 1.38 1.77 0.78
N ALA A 24 2.16 2.51 1.58
CA ALA A 24 2.98 1.94 2.65
C ALA A 24 2.13 1.27 3.75
N GLU A 25 0.99 1.86 4.11
CA GLU A 25 0.03 1.26 5.05
C GLU A 25 -0.53 -0.06 4.52
N CYS A 26 -0.97 -0.11 3.26
CA CYS A 26 -1.42 -1.37 2.64
C CYS A 26 -0.30 -2.42 2.61
N LEU A 27 0.94 -2.04 2.31
CA LEU A 27 2.09 -2.96 2.32
C LEU A 27 2.44 -3.46 3.73
N ASN A 28 2.27 -2.63 4.76
CA ASN A 28 2.39 -3.07 6.15
C ASN A 28 1.33 -4.13 6.49
N MET A 29 0.09 -3.96 6.02
CA MET A 29 -0.94 -5.00 6.17
C MET A 29 -0.58 -6.29 5.43
N VAL A 30 -0.01 -6.21 4.22
CA VAL A 30 0.51 -7.41 3.53
C VAL A 30 1.52 -8.13 4.41
N SER A 31 2.53 -7.42 4.91
CA SER A 31 3.58 -7.98 5.77
C SER A 31 3.01 -8.65 7.02
N PHE A 32 2.00 -8.03 7.63
CA PHE A 32 1.31 -8.58 8.79
C PHE A 32 0.58 -9.90 8.46
N TYR A 33 -0.25 -9.90 7.42
CA TYR A 33 -1.02 -11.08 7.05
C TYR A 33 -0.17 -12.22 6.49
N THR A 34 0.92 -11.92 5.78
CA THR A 34 1.87 -12.96 5.34
C THR A 34 2.61 -13.57 6.52
N GLY A 35 2.97 -12.77 7.54
CA GLY A 35 3.49 -13.28 8.81
C GLY A 35 2.53 -14.27 9.46
N MET A 36 1.26 -13.89 9.61
CA MET A 36 0.22 -14.80 10.13
C MET A 36 0.05 -16.06 9.29
N ALA A 37 0.10 -15.96 7.96
CA ALA A 37 -0.01 -17.12 7.08
C ALA A 37 1.13 -18.11 7.30
N VAL A 38 2.36 -17.63 7.50
CA VAL A 38 3.52 -18.48 7.83
C VAL A 38 3.33 -19.16 9.19
N ASP A 39 2.85 -18.44 10.20
CA ASP A 39 2.58 -19.00 11.52
C ASP A 39 1.49 -20.10 11.46
N TYR A 40 0.41 -19.88 10.70
CA TYR A 40 -0.64 -20.89 10.49
C TYR A 40 -0.15 -22.11 9.71
N ALA A 41 0.71 -21.92 8.71
CA ALA A 41 1.33 -23.04 8.00
C ALA A 41 2.20 -23.90 8.94
N ALA A 42 2.98 -23.26 9.82
CA ALA A 42 3.78 -23.97 10.82
C ALA A 42 2.91 -24.73 11.84
N ALA A 43 1.72 -24.20 12.14
CA ALA A 43 0.75 -24.83 13.03
C ALA A 43 -0.15 -25.88 12.35
N THR A 44 0.02 -26.14 11.04
CA THR A 44 -0.88 -26.98 10.23
C THR A 44 -2.36 -26.54 10.28
N ASP A 45 -2.60 -25.25 10.47
CA ASP A 45 -3.94 -24.65 10.43
C ASP A 45 -4.25 -24.16 9.01
N ASP A 46 -4.81 -25.04 8.20
CA ASP A 46 -5.13 -24.76 6.79
C ASP A 46 -6.21 -23.66 6.63
N VAL A 47 -7.12 -23.54 7.61
CA VAL A 47 -8.20 -22.54 7.58
C VAL A 47 -7.62 -21.15 7.82
N GLY A 48 -6.79 -21.02 8.86
CA GLY A 48 -6.06 -19.80 9.17
C GLY A 48 -5.13 -19.38 8.02
N LEU A 49 -4.38 -20.35 7.47
CA LEU A 49 -3.48 -20.15 6.32
C LEU A 49 -4.25 -19.58 5.11
N ASN A 50 -5.38 -20.19 4.74
CA ASN A 50 -6.19 -19.73 3.61
C ASN A 50 -6.71 -18.31 3.84
N TYR A 51 -7.28 -18.07 5.02
CA TYR A 51 -7.83 -16.76 5.38
C TYR A 51 -6.76 -15.66 5.35
N ALA A 52 -5.63 -15.85 6.04
CA ALA A 52 -4.57 -14.87 6.13
C ALA A 52 -3.96 -14.57 4.74
N THR A 53 -3.77 -15.61 3.92
CA THR A 53 -3.31 -15.45 2.53
C THR A 53 -4.26 -14.59 1.70
N ARG A 54 -5.58 -14.81 1.82
CA ARG A 54 -6.58 -13.99 1.08
C ARG A 54 -6.56 -12.53 1.52
N GLN A 55 -6.37 -12.26 2.81
CA GLN A 55 -6.25 -10.89 3.32
C GLN A 55 -4.97 -10.20 2.81
N ALA A 56 -3.83 -10.91 2.80
CA ALA A 56 -2.59 -10.41 2.22
C ALA A 56 -2.77 -10.04 0.73
N VAL A 57 -3.46 -10.88 -0.04
CA VAL A 57 -3.76 -10.60 -1.46
C VAL A 57 -4.65 -9.37 -1.63
N ALA A 58 -5.68 -9.20 -0.79
CA ALA A 58 -6.55 -8.04 -0.84
C ALA A 58 -5.79 -6.74 -0.55
N ALA A 59 -4.96 -6.73 0.50
CA ALA A 59 -4.11 -5.60 0.84
C ALA A 59 -3.09 -5.27 -0.27
N MET A 60 -2.50 -6.30 -0.89
CA MET A 60 -1.57 -6.12 -2.01
C MET A 60 -2.26 -5.48 -3.23
N ARG A 61 -3.47 -5.93 -3.56
CA ARG A 61 -4.26 -5.33 -4.65
C ARG A 61 -4.56 -3.86 -4.40
N GLN A 62 -4.88 -3.49 -3.16
CA GLN A 62 -5.08 -2.10 -2.77
C GLN A 62 -3.78 -1.28 -2.92
N ALA A 63 -2.65 -1.80 -2.43
CA ALA A 63 -1.35 -1.13 -2.57
C ALA A 63 -1.00 -0.87 -4.05
N VAL A 64 -1.17 -1.87 -4.92
CA VAL A 64 -0.93 -1.75 -6.37
C VAL A 64 -1.85 -0.70 -7.00
N SER A 65 -3.12 -0.66 -6.63
CA SER A 65 -4.07 0.35 -7.12
C SER A 65 -3.65 1.76 -6.72
N ILE A 66 -3.21 1.95 -5.47
CA ILE A 66 -2.73 3.26 -4.98
C ILE A 66 -1.45 3.69 -5.71
N LEU A 67 -0.52 2.77 -5.95
CA LEU A 67 0.69 3.06 -6.71
C LEU A 67 0.38 3.45 -8.17
N ALA A 68 -0.65 2.85 -8.77
CA ALA A 68 -1.15 3.26 -10.09
C ALA A 68 -1.72 4.69 -10.07
N MET A 69 -2.49 5.05 -9.04
CA MET A 69 -2.98 6.43 -8.86
C MET A 69 -1.82 7.43 -8.70
N LEU A 70 -0.81 7.09 -7.91
CA LEU A 70 0.39 7.92 -7.73
C LEU A 70 1.13 8.15 -9.05
N ARG A 71 1.23 7.12 -9.89
CA ARG A 71 1.84 7.21 -11.21
C ARG A 71 1.05 8.15 -12.11
N ALA A 72 -0.27 7.96 -12.22
CA ALA A 72 -1.14 8.80 -13.03
C ALA A 72 -1.09 10.28 -12.60
N MET A 73 -1.05 10.54 -11.28
CA MET A 73 -0.95 11.91 -10.76
C MET A 73 0.35 12.61 -11.19
N LYS A 74 1.47 11.88 -11.21
CA LYS A 74 2.76 12.41 -11.66
C LYS A 74 2.76 12.67 -13.16
N GLU A 75 2.21 11.76 -13.95
CA GLU A 75 2.12 11.87 -15.42
C GLU A 75 1.25 13.07 -15.83
N ASN A 76 0.09 13.26 -15.19
CA ASN A 76 -0.78 14.42 -15.44
C ASN A 76 -0.13 15.75 -15.00
N GLY A 77 0.64 15.73 -13.90
CA GLY A 77 1.40 16.89 -13.43
C GLY A 77 2.54 17.31 -14.37
N SER A 78 3.14 16.37 -15.11
CA SER A 78 4.12 16.67 -16.16
C SER A 78 3.49 17.27 -17.42
N GLN A 79 2.35 16.74 -17.87
CA GLN A 79 1.68 17.21 -19.08
C GLN A 79 1.21 18.67 -18.96
N ASN A 80 0.62 19.03 -17.81
CA ASN A 80 0.19 20.41 -17.54
C ASN A 80 1.35 21.43 -17.46
N ARG A 81 2.60 20.99 -17.23
CA ARG A 81 3.77 21.89 -17.23
C ARG A 81 4.31 22.16 -18.63
N GLU A 82 4.15 21.22 -19.56
CA GLU A 82 4.59 21.37 -20.95
C GLU A 82 3.64 22.29 -21.74
N GLU A 83 2.33 22.25 -21.46
CA GLU A 83 1.33 23.13 -22.10
C GLU A 83 1.44 24.61 -21.67
N VAL A 84 1.89 24.89 -20.44
CA VAL A 84 2.03 26.27 -19.93
C VAL A 84 3.32 26.94 -20.45
N GLN A 85 4.23 26.18 -21.06
CA GLN A 85 5.50 26.66 -21.60
C GLN A 85 5.51 26.82 -23.14
N SER A 86 4.40 26.49 -23.82
CA SER A 86 4.22 26.69 -25.27
C SER A 86 3.29 27.88 -25.55
#